data_AF-A0A2D5T890-F1
#
_entry.id   AF-A0A2D5T890-F1
#
_cell.length_a   1.000
_cell.length_b   1.000
_cell.length_c   1.000
_cell.angle_alpha   90.00
_cell.angle_beta   90.00
_cell.angle_gamma   90.00
#
_symmetry.space_group_name_H-M   'P 1'
#
loop_
_entity.id
_entity.type
_entity.pdbx_description
1 polymer ?
#
loop_
_entity_poly.entity_id
_entity_poly.type
_entity_poly.pdbx_seq_one_letter_code
_entity_poly.pdbx_strand_id
1 'polypeptide(L)'
;MKNHKTNCAGFLWYLLNFSLFVLCLNLMSIQLSKAEDIDDLFSAEVTLDNKANNPLENAYKEALNVVLTKISHSDFSANKEAVKKLFPIPSAYVNQFRPSIDDKLRVSFDAEAIQDILRNAGYIVWGEDRPLTLIWLAVDWGQGEREIISDGNVDLTIEPSHSIDRSRLLYRRISEIADERGIPIVFPLRDTIDLRNLTF
;
A
#
# COMPACT_ATOMS: atom_id res chain seq x y z
N MET A 1 21.02 -72.36 25.84
CA MET A 1 21.12 -71.06 25.15
C MET A 1 19.77 -70.74 24.51
N LYS A 2 19.01 -69.81 25.07
CA LYS A 2 17.72 -69.33 24.51
C LYS A 2 18.03 -68.35 23.39
N ASN A 3 17.63 -68.68 22.17
CA ASN A 3 17.87 -67.88 20.98
C ASN A 3 16.86 -66.73 20.94
N HIS A 4 17.31 -65.50 21.23
CA HIS A 4 16.49 -64.28 21.12
C HIS A 4 16.24 -63.99 19.62
N LYS A 5 15.08 -64.38 19.11
CA LYS A 5 14.59 -63.88 17.81
C LYS A 5 14.23 -62.41 17.98
N THR A 6 15.10 -61.51 17.55
CA THR A 6 14.86 -60.08 17.51
C THR A 6 13.81 -59.77 16.44
N ASN A 7 12.68 -59.17 16.85
CA ASN A 7 11.58 -58.71 15.99
C ASN A 7 12.02 -57.51 15.12
N CYS A 8 12.92 -57.75 14.16
CA CYS A 8 13.47 -56.73 13.28
C CYS A 8 12.38 -56.06 12.41
N ALA A 9 11.35 -56.82 12.04
CA ALA A 9 10.22 -56.31 11.24
C ALA A 9 9.36 -55.28 12.00
N GLY A 10 9.17 -55.45 13.31
CA GLY A 10 8.42 -54.49 14.13
C GLY A 10 9.16 -53.16 14.27
N PHE A 11 10.48 -53.22 14.47
CA PHE A 11 11.33 -52.03 14.59
C PHE A 11 11.35 -51.19 13.30
N LEU A 12 11.43 -51.84 12.13
CA LEU A 12 11.34 -51.18 10.82
C LEU A 12 9.97 -50.50 10.59
N TRP A 13 8.88 -51.11 11.05
CA TRP A 13 7.53 -50.54 10.96
C TRP A 13 7.37 -49.30 11.85
N TYR A 14 7.93 -49.30 13.06
CA TYR A 14 7.91 -48.12 13.94
C TYR A 14 8.75 -46.97 13.39
N LEU A 15 9.94 -47.26 12.82
CA LEU A 15 10.77 -46.22 12.21
C LEU A 15 10.10 -45.58 10.99
N LEU A 16 9.43 -46.38 10.16
CA LEU A 16 8.71 -45.86 8.98
C LEU A 16 7.52 -44.97 9.39
N ASN A 17 6.71 -45.41 10.36
CA ASN A 17 5.59 -44.60 10.87
C ASN A 17 6.05 -43.34 11.62
N PHE A 18 7.15 -43.42 12.38
CA PHE A 18 7.73 -42.26 13.04
C PHE A 18 8.25 -41.24 12.03
N SER A 19 8.95 -41.69 10.98
CA SER A 19 9.39 -40.82 9.89
C SER A 19 8.22 -40.17 9.16
N LEU A 20 7.12 -40.91 8.93
CA LEU A 20 5.93 -40.40 8.27
C LEU A 20 5.16 -39.40 9.15
N PHE A 21 5.13 -39.64 10.46
CA PHE A 21 4.56 -38.73 11.44
C PHE A 21 5.36 -37.43 11.55
N VAL A 22 6.70 -37.51 11.60
CA VAL A 22 7.59 -36.34 11.59
C VAL A 22 7.46 -35.56 10.28
N LEU A 23 7.34 -36.24 9.14
CA LEU A 23 7.08 -35.61 7.84
C LEU A 23 5.74 -34.85 7.84
N CYS A 24 4.67 -35.47 8.33
CA CYS A 24 3.36 -34.80 8.47
C CYS A 24 3.41 -33.60 9.42
N LEU A 25 4.14 -33.68 10.54
CA LEU A 25 4.31 -32.54 11.46
C LEU A 25 5.03 -31.36 10.79
N ASN A 26 6.04 -31.64 9.96
CA ASN A 26 6.76 -30.60 9.22
C ASN A 26 5.88 -29.97 8.13
N LEU A 27 5.03 -30.76 7.47
CA LEU A 27 4.10 -30.25 6.45
C LEU A 27 3.01 -29.34 7.05
N MET A 28 2.56 -29.58 8.29
CA MET A 28 1.61 -28.69 8.98
C MET A 28 2.21 -27.35 9.42
N SER A 29 3.55 -27.21 9.43
CA SER A 29 4.24 -25.96 9.77
C SER A 29 4.36 -24.99 8.59
N ILE A 30 3.93 -25.41 7.40
CA ILE A 30 3.80 -24.52 6.25
C ILE A 30 2.58 -23.65 6.50
N GLN A 31 2.79 -22.52 7.18
CA GLN A 31 1.79 -21.48 7.24
C GLN A 31 1.47 -21.08 5.81
N LEU A 32 0.22 -21.26 5.38
CA LEU A 32 -0.29 -20.57 4.20
C LEU A 32 -0.19 -19.09 4.54
N SER A 33 0.91 -18.46 4.12
CA SER A 33 0.94 -17.02 3.93
C SER A 33 -0.28 -16.71 3.08
N LYS A 34 -1.26 -16.02 3.67
CA LYS A 34 -2.22 -15.30 2.85
C LYS A 34 -1.36 -14.35 2.04
N ALA A 35 -1.38 -14.53 0.72
CA ALA A 35 -1.00 -13.46 -0.19
C ALA A 35 -1.88 -12.27 0.21
N GLU A 36 -1.30 -11.36 0.98
CA GLU A 36 -1.84 -10.05 1.17
C GLU A 36 -1.68 -9.43 -0.21
N ASP A 37 -2.80 -9.23 -0.88
CA ASP A 37 -2.90 -8.58 -2.19
C ASP A 37 -2.57 -7.10 -1.95
N ILE A 38 -1.31 -6.82 -1.58
CA ILE A 38 -0.73 -5.49 -1.40
C ILE A 38 -0.33 -4.99 -2.79
N ASP A 39 -1.26 -5.06 -3.73
CA ASP A 39 -1.16 -4.25 -4.93
C ASP A 39 -2.18 -3.12 -4.81
N ASP A 40 -1.98 -2.30 -3.76
CA ASP A 40 -2.74 -1.08 -3.53
C ASP A 40 -2.57 -0.09 -4.70
N LEU A 41 -1.52 -0.25 -5.51
CA LEU A 41 -1.21 0.71 -6.56
C LEU A 41 -2.23 0.67 -7.71
N PHE A 42 -2.62 -0.53 -8.14
CA PHE A 42 -3.61 -0.76 -9.21
C PHE A 42 -5.01 -1.09 -8.67
N SER A 43 -5.26 -0.78 -7.40
CA SER A 43 -6.57 -0.90 -6.80
C SER A 43 -7.03 0.40 -6.15
N ALA A 44 -8.34 0.54 -6.07
CA ALA A 44 -8.99 1.68 -5.45
C ALA A 44 -10.28 1.26 -4.78
N GLU A 45 -10.62 1.94 -3.68
CA GLU A 45 -11.89 1.80 -2.99
C GLU A 45 -12.71 3.07 -3.21
N VAL A 46 -13.91 2.90 -3.76
CA VAL A 46 -14.81 4.01 -4.13
C VAL A 46 -16.21 3.78 -3.62
N THR A 47 -17.00 4.84 -3.45
CA THR A 47 -18.40 4.71 -3.03
C THR A 47 -19.26 4.13 -4.15
N LEU A 48 -20.06 3.11 -3.83
CA LEU A 48 -21.04 2.53 -4.74
C LEU A 48 -22.37 3.30 -4.62
N ASP A 49 -22.60 4.24 -5.54
CA ASP A 49 -23.88 4.95 -5.60
C ASP A 49 -25.00 4.06 -6.17
N ASN A 50 -25.62 3.29 -5.28
CA ASN A 50 -26.73 2.39 -5.59
C ASN A 50 -27.96 3.07 -6.22
N LYS A 51 -28.03 4.41 -6.21
CA LYS A 51 -29.15 5.17 -6.81
C LYS A 51 -28.89 5.57 -8.26
N ALA A 52 -27.67 5.41 -8.76
CA ALA A 52 -27.32 5.72 -10.13
C ALA A 52 -27.94 4.74 -11.14
N ASN A 53 -28.10 5.16 -12.40
CA ASN A 53 -28.59 4.30 -13.48
C ASN A 53 -27.68 3.08 -13.74
N ASN A 54 -26.37 3.23 -13.53
CA ASN A 54 -25.41 2.13 -13.61
C ASN A 54 -24.34 2.33 -12.51
N PRO A 55 -24.63 1.89 -11.27
CA PRO A 55 -23.77 2.10 -10.11
C PRO A 55 -22.36 1.54 -10.31
N LEU A 56 -22.28 0.35 -10.89
CA LEU A 56 -21.04 -0.40 -11.03
C LEU A 56 -20.11 0.24 -12.06
N GLU A 57 -20.63 0.63 -13.22
CA GLU A 57 -19.83 1.30 -14.26
C GLU A 57 -19.35 2.68 -13.81
N ASN A 58 -20.14 3.39 -13.00
CA ASN A 58 -19.70 4.66 -12.39
C ASN A 58 -18.58 4.42 -11.38
N ALA A 59 -18.70 3.40 -10.53
CA ALA A 59 -17.65 3.01 -9.60
C ALA A 59 -16.36 2.61 -10.34
N TYR A 60 -16.44 1.86 -11.44
CA TYR A 60 -15.25 1.53 -12.25
C TYR A 60 -14.57 2.75 -12.85
N LYS A 61 -15.33 3.74 -13.33
CA LYS A 61 -14.79 5.01 -13.83
C LYS A 61 -14.06 5.78 -12.73
N GLU A 62 -14.66 5.86 -11.55
CA GLU A 62 -14.08 6.56 -10.40
C GLU A 62 -12.82 5.84 -9.91
N ALA A 63 -12.89 4.53 -9.73
CA ALA A 63 -11.77 3.71 -9.29
C ALA A 63 -10.60 3.76 -10.27
N LEU A 64 -10.87 3.72 -11.58
CA LEU A 64 -9.84 3.85 -12.59
C LEU A 64 -9.17 5.23 -12.50
N ASN A 65 -9.93 6.31 -12.27
CA ASN A 65 -9.36 7.64 -12.13
C ASN A 65 -8.46 7.78 -10.90
N VAL A 66 -8.82 7.12 -9.80
CA VAL A 66 -7.96 7.03 -8.60
C VAL A 66 -6.65 6.31 -8.93
N VAL A 67 -6.73 5.13 -9.55
CA VAL A 67 -5.53 4.36 -9.97
C VAL A 67 -4.65 5.18 -10.92
N LEU A 68 -5.24 5.82 -11.93
CA LEU A 68 -4.51 6.69 -12.85
C LEU A 68 -3.80 7.83 -12.11
N THR A 69 -4.41 8.41 -11.07
CA THR A 69 -3.78 9.44 -10.24
C THR A 69 -2.58 8.90 -9.45
N LYS A 70 -2.63 7.64 -9.01
CA LYS A 70 -1.50 6.97 -8.35
C LYS A 70 -0.33 6.70 -9.31
N ILE A 71 -0.61 6.26 -10.53
CA ILE A 71 0.44 5.73 -11.46
C ILE A 71 0.95 6.70 -12.51
N SER A 72 0.15 7.71 -12.87
CA SER A 72 0.48 8.67 -13.92
C SER A 72 0.93 10.01 -13.35
N HIS A 73 1.69 10.77 -14.14
CA HIS A 73 2.09 12.11 -13.77
C HIS A 73 0.87 13.02 -13.53
N SER A 74 1.04 14.09 -12.74
CA SER A 74 -0.03 14.95 -12.18
C SER A 74 -1.09 15.44 -13.17
N ASP A 75 -0.78 15.46 -14.46
CA ASP A 75 -1.59 16.13 -15.46
C ASP A 75 -2.47 15.16 -16.26
N PHE A 76 -2.18 13.85 -16.26
CA PHE A 76 -2.94 12.90 -17.07
C PHE A 76 -4.32 12.60 -16.48
N SER A 77 -4.40 12.23 -15.20
CA SER A 77 -5.69 11.92 -14.56
C SER A 77 -6.63 13.13 -14.50
N ALA A 78 -6.08 14.35 -14.48
CA ALA A 78 -6.85 15.59 -14.57
C ALA A 78 -7.45 15.80 -15.98
N ASN A 79 -6.85 15.24 -17.03
CA ASN A 79 -7.30 15.36 -18.41
C ASN A 79 -8.39 14.34 -18.74
N LYS A 80 -9.64 14.68 -18.42
CA LYS A 80 -10.82 13.82 -18.65
C LYS A 80 -10.98 13.39 -20.11
N GLU A 81 -10.58 14.21 -21.08
CA GLU A 81 -10.67 13.86 -22.50
C GLU A 81 -9.64 12.80 -22.89
N ALA A 82 -8.40 12.95 -22.42
CA ALA A 82 -7.34 11.97 -22.65
C ALA A 82 -7.66 10.64 -21.97
N VAL A 83 -8.13 10.67 -20.71
CA VAL A 83 -8.57 9.47 -19.99
C VAL A 83 -9.71 8.76 -20.74
N LYS A 84 -10.74 9.49 -21.18
CA LYS A 84 -11.86 8.91 -21.92
C LYS A 84 -11.45 8.33 -23.28
N LYS A 85 -10.46 8.94 -23.93
CA LYS A 85 -9.94 8.46 -25.23
C LYS A 85 -9.14 7.17 -25.08
N LEU A 86 -8.31 7.06 -24.04
CA LEU A 86 -7.46 5.89 -23.82
C LEU A 86 -8.18 4.75 -23.09
N PHE A 87 -9.13 5.07 -22.22
CA PHE A 87 -9.90 4.11 -21.43
C PHE A 87 -11.41 4.30 -21.65
N PRO A 88 -11.92 4.02 -22.86
CA PRO A 88 -13.33 4.23 -23.18
C PRO A 88 -14.28 3.29 -22.41
N ILE A 89 -13.77 2.13 -21.99
CA ILE A 89 -14.53 1.09 -21.28
C ILE A 89 -13.72 0.65 -20.04
N PRO A 90 -13.85 1.33 -18.89
CA PRO A 90 -13.07 1.01 -17.69
C PRO A 90 -13.27 -0.42 -17.19
N SER A 91 -14.48 -0.97 -17.35
CA SER A 91 -14.81 -2.36 -16.99
C SER A 91 -13.97 -3.41 -17.74
N ALA A 92 -13.41 -3.08 -18.91
CA ALA A 92 -12.56 -4.00 -19.67
C ALA A 92 -11.20 -4.26 -19.01
N TYR A 93 -10.79 -3.39 -18.08
CA TYR A 93 -9.52 -3.49 -17.37
C TYR A 93 -9.67 -3.98 -15.94
N VAL A 94 -10.88 -4.32 -15.49
CA VAL A 94 -11.13 -4.77 -14.12
C VAL A 94 -10.74 -6.24 -14.00
N ASN A 95 -9.81 -6.53 -13.07
CA ASN A 95 -9.43 -7.90 -12.72
C ASN A 95 -10.35 -8.48 -11.64
N GLN A 96 -10.62 -7.69 -10.61
CA GLN A 96 -11.47 -8.11 -9.50
C GLN A 96 -12.19 -6.91 -8.90
N PHE A 97 -13.40 -7.16 -8.39
CA PHE A 97 -14.08 -6.22 -7.53
C PHE A 97 -14.66 -6.96 -6.33
N ARG A 98 -14.70 -6.29 -5.18
CA ARG A 98 -15.28 -6.82 -3.96
C ARG A 98 -16.01 -5.71 -3.21
N PRO A 99 -17.22 -5.97 -2.69
CA PRO A 99 -17.85 -5.06 -1.74
C PRO A 99 -16.93 -4.83 -0.54
N SER A 100 -16.86 -3.60 -0.09
CA SER A 100 -16.17 -3.16 1.12
C SER A 100 -17.20 -2.58 2.11
N ILE A 101 -16.74 -2.11 3.25
CA ILE A 101 -17.58 -1.54 4.31
C ILE A 101 -18.17 -0.19 3.83
N ASP A 102 -19.32 0.20 4.37
CA ASP A 102 -19.98 1.50 4.10
C ASP A 102 -20.37 1.74 2.63
N ASP A 103 -20.99 0.75 1.99
CA ASP A 103 -21.42 0.82 0.57
C ASP A 103 -20.27 1.18 -0.38
N LYS A 104 -19.06 0.74 -0.06
CA LYS A 104 -17.90 0.93 -0.93
C LYS A 104 -17.63 -0.30 -1.78
N LEU A 105 -16.94 -0.09 -2.88
CA LEU A 105 -16.47 -1.10 -3.79
C LEU A 105 -14.97 -0.98 -3.94
N ARG A 106 -14.25 -2.04 -3.58
CA ARG A 106 -12.83 -2.17 -3.93
C ARG A 106 -12.73 -2.78 -5.32
N VAL A 107 -11.98 -2.15 -6.20
CA VAL A 107 -11.76 -2.57 -7.58
C VAL A 107 -10.26 -2.66 -7.81
N SER A 108 -9.79 -3.77 -8.36
CA SER A 108 -8.42 -3.94 -8.86
C SER A 108 -8.45 -4.07 -10.37
N PHE A 109 -7.41 -3.53 -11.00
CA PHE A 109 -7.28 -3.48 -12.45
C PHE A 109 -6.10 -4.32 -12.94
N ASP A 110 -6.11 -4.62 -14.24
CA ASP A 110 -4.98 -5.19 -14.95
C ASP A 110 -3.87 -4.16 -15.10
N ALA A 111 -2.82 -4.32 -14.29
CA ALA A 111 -1.66 -3.43 -14.28
C ALA A 111 -0.94 -3.40 -15.62
N GLU A 112 -0.69 -4.57 -16.24
CA GLU A 112 0.04 -4.66 -17.50
C GLU A 112 -0.72 -3.97 -18.62
N ALA A 113 -2.04 -4.24 -18.74
CA ALA A 113 -2.87 -3.63 -19.76
C ALA A 113 -2.96 -2.10 -19.63
N ILE A 114 -3.15 -1.58 -18.41
CA ILE A 114 -3.20 -0.13 -18.18
C ILE A 114 -1.85 0.51 -18.50
N GLN A 115 -0.76 -0.06 -17.99
CA GLN A 115 0.57 0.49 -18.19
C GLN A 115 0.96 0.49 -19.67
N ASP A 116 0.63 -0.56 -20.43
CA ASP A 116 0.90 -0.63 -21.86
C ASP A 116 0.16 0.44 -22.65
N ILE A 117 -1.12 0.70 -22.34
CA ILE A 117 -1.87 1.78 -22.97
C ILE A 117 -1.20 3.13 -22.71
N LEU A 118 -0.82 3.39 -21.46
CA LEU A 118 -0.16 4.65 -21.08
C LEU A 118 1.20 4.81 -21.76
N ARG A 119 2.03 3.76 -21.74
CA ARG A 119 3.35 3.74 -22.40
C ARG A 119 3.23 3.96 -23.91
N ASN A 120 2.30 3.27 -24.58
CA ASN A 120 2.05 3.42 -26.01
C ASN A 120 1.51 4.80 -26.38
N ALA A 121 0.80 5.46 -25.47
CA ALA A 121 0.34 6.83 -25.63
C ALA A 121 1.39 7.88 -25.26
N GLY A 122 2.61 7.47 -24.88
CA GLY A 122 3.73 8.36 -24.56
C GLY A 122 3.73 8.92 -23.13
N TYR A 123 2.91 8.38 -22.24
CA TYR A 123 2.90 8.78 -20.83
C TYR A 123 3.96 8.03 -20.03
N ILE A 124 4.60 8.74 -19.11
CA ILE A 124 5.50 8.15 -18.12
C ILE A 124 4.65 7.53 -17.02
N VAL A 125 4.85 6.23 -16.78
CA VAL A 125 4.18 5.48 -15.72
C VAL A 125 5.18 5.14 -14.64
N TRP A 126 4.83 5.42 -13.38
CA TRP A 126 5.64 5.02 -12.23
C TRP A 126 5.21 3.61 -11.83
N GLY A 127 6.11 2.64 -12.02
CA GLY A 127 5.90 1.25 -11.63
C GLY A 127 5.81 1.05 -10.12
N GLU A 128 5.70 -0.21 -9.73
CA GLU A 128 5.60 -0.66 -8.33
C GLU A 128 6.90 -0.40 -7.52
N ASP A 129 8.06 -0.37 -8.19
CA ASP A 129 9.36 -0.12 -7.57
C ASP A 129 9.56 1.36 -7.20
N ARG A 130 8.83 1.81 -6.18
CA ARG A 130 8.91 3.17 -5.66
C ARG A 130 9.85 3.20 -4.45
N PRO A 131 10.98 3.93 -4.52
CA PRO A 131 11.89 3.99 -3.39
C PRO A 131 11.22 4.70 -2.22
N LEU A 132 11.33 4.11 -1.04
CA LEU A 132 10.97 4.75 0.22
C LEU A 132 11.72 6.08 0.34
N THR A 133 10.98 7.18 0.42
CA THR A 133 11.55 8.53 0.41
C THR A 133 11.54 9.15 1.81
N LEU A 134 12.71 9.45 2.35
CA LEU A 134 12.86 10.18 3.61
C LEU A 134 12.82 11.68 3.38
N ILE A 135 11.83 12.37 3.96
CA ILE A 135 11.63 13.81 3.80
C ILE A 135 12.20 14.55 5.01
N TRP A 136 13.28 15.31 4.79
CA TRP A 136 13.84 16.27 5.74
C TRP A 136 13.37 17.67 5.39
N LEU A 137 12.33 18.15 6.06
CA LEU A 137 11.77 19.47 5.81
C LEU A 137 11.95 20.37 7.03
N ALA A 138 12.82 21.38 6.91
CA ALA A 138 12.94 22.45 7.90
C ALA A 138 12.11 23.66 7.47
N VAL A 139 11.32 24.21 8.39
CA VAL A 139 10.44 25.37 8.16
C VAL A 139 10.83 26.49 9.12
N ASP A 140 10.97 27.71 8.60
CA ASP A 140 11.13 28.94 9.39
C ASP A 140 9.79 29.67 9.43
N TRP A 141 9.18 29.73 10.61
CA TRP A 141 7.91 30.38 10.87
C TRP A 141 8.05 31.88 11.17
N GLY A 142 9.28 32.41 11.14
CA GLY A 142 9.60 33.76 11.58
C GLY A 142 9.77 33.84 13.11
N GLN A 143 10.23 34.99 13.61
CA GLN A 143 10.43 35.24 15.05
C GLN A 143 11.39 34.26 15.76
N GLY A 144 12.23 33.55 15.00
CA GLY A 144 13.14 32.54 15.54
C GLY A 144 12.49 31.16 15.75
N GLU A 145 11.22 31.00 15.37
CA GLU A 145 10.53 29.70 15.38
C GLU A 145 10.94 28.90 14.12
N ARG A 146 11.97 28.05 14.25
CA ARG A 146 12.35 27.06 13.22
C ARG A 146 12.09 25.65 13.72
N GLU A 147 11.54 24.80 12.86
CA GLU A 147 11.20 23.42 13.20
C GLU A 147 11.45 22.47 12.01
N ILE A 148 11.88 21.24 12.30
CA ILE A 148 11.86 20.14 11.34
C ILE A 148 10.52 19.42 11.43
N ILE A 149 9.85 19.26 10.28
CA ILE A 149 8.67 18.40 10.18
C ILE A 149 9.10 16.95 10.41
N SER A 150 8.54 16.36 11.45
CA SER A 150 8.87 15.01 11.92
C SER A 150 7.63 14.13 11.91
N ASP A 151 7.80 12.81 12.07
CA ASP A 151 6.68 11.89 12.19
C ASP A 151 5.74 12.32 13.33
N GLY A 152 4.46 12.47 13.01
CA GLY A 152 3.43 13.05 13.87
C GLY A 152 3.00 12.17 15.06
N ASN A 153 3.73 11.09 15.33
CA ASN A 153 3.43 10.09 16.37
C ASN A 153 4.01 10.45 17.75
N VAL A 154 4.59 11.64 17.94
CA VAL A 154 5.01 12.07 19.28
C VAL A 154 3.81 12.62 20.06
N ASP A 155 3.42 11.77 21.00
CA ASP A 155 2.54 11.91 22.16
C ASP A 155 2.07 13.33 22.54
N LEU A 156 0.76 13.42 22.83
CA LEU A 156 -0.07 14.61 23.06
C LEU A 156 0.18 15.30 24.41
N THR A 157 1.44 15.44 24.82
CA THR A 157 1.77 16.23 26.01
C THR A 157 2.85 17.22 25.67
N ILE A 158 2.57 18.50 25.97
CA ILE A 158 3.48 19.65 26.09
C ILE A 158 3.06 20.79 25.15
N GLU A 159 2.40 21.76 25.78
CA GLU A 159 2.33 23.20 25.46
C GLU A 159 1.79 23.60 24.06
N PRO A 160 0.64 24.30 23.98
CA PRO A 160 0.11 24.82 22.72
C PRO A 160 1.01 25.96 22.20
N SER A 161 2.07 25.59 21.50
CA SER A 161 2.92 26.50 20.75
C SER A 161 2.30 26.67 19.36
N HIS A 162 2.09 27.91 18.90
CA HIS A 162 1.47 28.19 17.58
C HIS A 162 2.20 27.56 16.37
N SER A 163 3.44 27.12 16.55
CA SER A 163 4.24 26.39 15.55
C SER A 163 3.84 24.91 15.40
N ILE A 164 3.44 24.24 16.49
CA ILE A 164 3.11 22.80 16.50
C ILE A 164 1.91 22.49 15.60
N ASP A 165 0.87 23.33 15.63
CA ASP A 165 -0.31 23.15 14.79
C ASP A 165 0.02 23.32 13.30
N ARG A 166 0.93 24.24 12.95
CA ARG A 166 1.31 24.51 11.55
C ARG A 166 2.17 23.38 10.98
N SER A 167 3.12 22.86 11.76
CA SER A 167 3.96 21.73 11.37
C SER A 167 3.12 20.45 11.18
N ARG A 168 2.11 20.23 12.05
CA ARG A 168 1.16 19.12 11.90
C ARG A 168 0.32 19.22 10.62
N LEU A 169 -0.11 20.42 10.26
CA LEU A 169 -0.83 20.64 8.99
C LEU A 169 0.06 20.34 7.79
N LEU A 170 1.33 20.74 7.81
CA LEU A 170 2.27 20.43 6.73
C LEU A 170 2.52 18.92 6.61
N TYR A 171 2.81 18.24 7.73
CA TYR A 171 2.95 16.79 7.77
C TYR A 171 1.72 16.12 7.12
N ARG A 172 0.52 16.46 7.61
CA ARG A 172 -0.74 15.90 7.11
C ARG A 172 -0.92 16.12 5.61
N ARG A 173 -0.67 17.33 5.11
CA ARG A 173 -0.83 17.64 3.68
C ARG A 173 0.16 16.92 2.80
N ILE A 174 1.41 16.77 3.25
CA ILE A 174 2.43 16.04 2.51
C ILE A 174 2.07 14.54 2.48
N SER A 175 1.66 13.97 3.61
CA SER A 175 1.21 12.57 3.69
C SER A 175 -0.01 12.32 2.82
N GLU A 176 -1.02 13.18 2.85
CA GLU A 176 -2.22 13.06 2.00
C GLU A 176 -1.85 13.04 0.51
N ILE A 177 -0.97 13.95 0.07
CA ILE A 177 -0.51 14.00 -1.33
C ILE A 177 0.31 12.75 -1.68
N ALA A 178 1.16 12.29 -0.76
CA ALA A 178 1.97 11.10 -0.99
C ALA A 178 1.10 9.85 -1.12
N ASP A 179 0.08 9.69 -0.29
CA ASP A 179 -0.90 8.60 -0.36
C ASP A 179 -1.71 8.67 -1.67
N GLU A 180 -2.23 9.86 -2.03
CA GLU A 180 -2.94 10.07 -3.31
C GLU A 180 -2.09 9.72 -4.52
N ARG A 181 -0.78 9.97 -4.43
CA ARG A 181 0.18 9.65 -5.49
C ARG A 181 0.78 8.26 -5.36
N GLY A 182 0.46 7.49 -4.32
CA GLY A 182 1.07 6.17 -4.05
C GLY A 182 2.58 6.23 -3.84
N ILE A 183 3.12 7.30 -3.25
CA ILE A 183 4.56 7.48 -3.00
C ILE A 183 4.83 7.12 -1.53
N PRO A 184 5.63 6.09 -1.25
CA PRO A 184 5.99 5.76 0.12
C PRO A 184 6.94 6.81 0.68
N ILE A 185 6.49 7.56 1.69
CA ILE A 185 7.29 8.58 2.38
C ILE A 185 7.46 8.25 3.86
N VAL A 186 8.57 8.69 4.43
CA VAL A 186 8.83 8.67 5.87
C VAL A 186 9.41 10.01 6.29
N PHE A 187 9.15 10.40 7.53
CA PHE A 187 9.70 11.60 8.15
C PHE A 187 10.70 11.20 9.24
N PRO A 188 11.70 12.06 9.55
CA PRO A 188 12.57 11.82 10.68
C PRO A 188 11.77 11.74 11.98
N LEU A 189 12.28 10.96 12.93
CA LEU A 189 11.74 10.92 14.28
C LEU A 189 12.15 12.19 15.01
N ARG A 190 11.24 12.78 15.78
CA ARG A 190 11.57 13.95 16.61
C ARG A 190 12.29 13.50 17.88
N ASP A 191 13.58 13.23 17.79
CA ASP A 191 14.40 12.95 18.98
C ASP A 191 15.13 14.21 19.50
N THR A 192 15.64 14.13 20.73
CA THR A 192 16.36 15.25 21.35
C THR A 192 17.77 15.46 20.79
N ILE A 193 18.30 14.51 20.02
CA ILE A 193 19.62 14.60 19.38
C ILE A 193 19.50 15.47 18.13
N ASP A 194 18.43 15.29 17.35
CA ASP A 194 18.12 16.08 16.17
C ASP A 194 17.90 17.56 16.53
N LEU A 195 17.13 17.84 17.59
CA LEU A 195 16.93 19.21 18.08
C LEU A 195 18.22 19.90 18.55
N ARG A 196 19.20 19.14 19.06
CA ARG A 196 20.47 19.68 19.58
C ARG A 196 21.50 19.96 18.49
N ASN A 197 21.38 19.30 17.34
CA ASN A 197 22.29 19.46 16.21
C ASN A 197 21.83 20.52 15.21
N LEU A 198 20.65 21.13 15.42
CA LEU A 198 20.18 22.29 14.67
C LEU A 198 20.90 23.57 15.11
N THR A 199 22.17 23.68 14.75
CA THR A 199 22.87 24.97 14.72
C THR A 199 22.70 25.57 13.33
N PHE A 200 22.04 26.73 13.25
CA PHE A 200 21.94 27.54 12.03
C PHE A 200 22.84 28.77 12.13
#